data_AF-A0A510WBD9-F1
#
_entry.id   AF-A0A510WBD9-F1
#
_cell.length_a   1.000
_cell.length_b   1.000
_cell.length_c   1.000
_cell.angle_alpha   90.00
_cell.angle_beta   90.00
_cell.angle_gamma   90.00
#
_symmetry.space_group_name_H-M   'P 1'
#
loop_
_entity.id
_entity.type
_entity.pdbx_description
1 polymer ?
#
loop_
_entity_poly.entity_id
_entity_poly.type
_entity_poly.pdbx_seq_one_letter_code
_entity_poly.pdbx_strand_id
1 'polypeptide(L)'
;MMKKKLFAIFGPVVLAIGLLVFLFISPYRVNVNDPKVIHEAASSMSGNLLKGDAIKNEALAEEKYVPFFGSSELSRINPFHPSVLAKKYQRDYEPFLLGAPGTQSFSQFMLMQSAGSHLKDKKAVFIISPQWFVKKGVSKDYFNMYYSELQTYDWLFGLKKVTSADRYVARRLLSFPKVTENQTLTELLQQIKAGRLPTEKSRKKLYPAWQLLKREDELFSQIGLVGKQKRIDHATGQLPEVYQYTQLKKLANKIGEKSTNNNPYGLKNEFYTHRVRPEIEKLKQSQTNWDYRCSPEFSDFQLVLEQFAKQKMQVMFIIPPVNEKWSDYTGLSQEMLQQFAKKVKFQLTSQGFEQVVDLTNQANTPYFMEDTIHLGWQGWLAADQKIAPFLAEKQAPVHYKLDNAFYSKEWQQKEPDKLN
;
A
#
# COMPACT_ATOMS: atom_id res chain seq x y z
N MET A 1 29.99 51.98 -3.81
CA MET A 1 30.60 50.75 -3.24
C MET A 1 29.58 49.77 -2.62
N MET A 2 28.59 50.22 -1.84
CA MET A 2 27.56 49.33 -1.23
C MET A 2 26.79 48.44 -2.22
N LYS A 3 26.39 48.96 -3.40
CA LYS A 3 25.63 48.19 -4.41
C LYS A 3 26.39 46.98 -4.98
N LYS A 4 27.71 47.09 -5.17
CA LYS A 4 28.56 45.98 -5.65
C LYS A 4 28.76 44.91 -4.56
N LYS A 5 28.87 45.31 -3.29
CA LYS A 5 28.96 44.38 -2.14
C LYS A 5 27.63 43.67 -1.88
N LEU A 6 26.50 44.37 -1.97
CA LEU A 6 25.17 43.74 -1.85
C LEU A 6 24.92 42.73 -2.99
N PHE A 7 25.28 43.07 -4.23
CA PHE A 7 25.13 42.14 -5.36
C PHE A 7 26.07 40.94 -5.27
N ALA A 8 27.28 41.08 -4.71
CA ALA A 8 28.16 39.93 -4.49
C ALA A 8 27.61 38.95 -3.43
N ILE A 9 26.83 39.44 -2.47
CA ILE A 9 26.22 38.62 -1.40
C ILE A 9 24.87 38.05 -1.84
N PHE A 10 23.98 38.87 -2.40
CA PHE A 10 22.61 38.47 -2.76
C PHE A 10 22.46 38.06 -4.22
N GLY A 11 23.36 38.47 -5.12
CA GLY A 11 23.31 38.13 -6.54
C GLY A 11 23.31 36.63 -6.81
N PRO A 12 24.19 35.82 -6.17
CA PRO A 12 24.12 34.36 -6.30
C PRO A 12 22.80 33.75 -5.83
N VAL A 13 22.20 34.29 -4.75
CA VAL A 13 20.91 33.82 -4.23
C VAL A 13 19.78 34.17 -5.19
N VAL A 14 19.74 35.41 -5.70
CA VAL A 14 18.74 35.84 -6.69
C VAL A 14 18.88 35.05 -7.99
N LEU A 15 20.11 34.78 -8.43
CA LEU A 15 20.37 33.95 -9.61
C LEU A 15 19.94 32.50 -9.38
N ALA A 16 20.20 31.91 -8.21
CA ALA A 16 19.73 30.57 -7.87
C ALA A 16 18.20 30.48 -7.83
N ILE A 17 17.52 31.47 -7.25
CA ILE A 17 16.05 31.57 -7.28
C ILE A 17 15.55 31.70 -8.72
N GLY A 18 16.19 32.55 -9.53
CA GLY A 18 15.86 32.72 -10.95
C GLY A 18 16.02 31.42 -11.76
N LEU A 19 17.09 30.66 -11.52
CA LEU A 19 17.32 29.35 -12.14
C LEU A 19 16.30 28.30 -11.69
N LEU A 20 15.92 28.31 -10.41
CA LEU A 20 14.85 27.43 -9.90
C LEU A 20 13.51 27.77 -10.57
N VAL A 21 13.11 29.04 -10.59
CA VAL A 21 11.89 29.47 -11.28
C VAL A 21 11.94 29.08 -12.76
N PHE A 22 13.07 29.29 -13.43
CA PHE A 22 13.28 28.86 -14.81
C PHE A 22 13.12 27.35 -14.99
N LEU A 23 13.67 26.52 -14.09
CA LEU A 23 13.53 25.06 -14.12
C LEU A 23 12.06 24.63 -14.02
N PHE A 24 11.29 25.28 -13.15
CA PHE A 24 9.87 24.99 -12.96
C PHE A 24 9.00 25.40 -14.16
N ILE A 25 9.30 26.52 -14.83
CA ILE A 25 8.55 26.97 -16.02
C ILE A 25 9.09 26.40 -17.34
N SER A 26 10.27 25.78 -17.33
CA SER A 26 10.93 25.24 -18.52
C SER A 26 10.07 24.14 -19.17
N PRO A 27 10.03 24.05 -20.52
CA PRO A 27 9.35 22.96 -21.21
C PRO A 27 10.10 21.62 -21.10
N TYR A 28 11.31 21.59 -20.51
CA TYR A 28 12.10 20.37 -20.31
C TYR A 28 11.33 19.33 -19.50
N ARG A 29 11.32 18.07 -19.95
CA ARG A 29 10.68 16.93 -19.25
C ARG A 29 11.76 15.94 -18.83
N VAL A 30 11.70 15.45 -17.59
CA VAL A 30 12.56 14.35 -17.13
C VAL A 30 12.09 13.06 -17.80
N ASN A 31 13.03 12.23 -18.22
CA ASN A 31 12.70 10.93 -18.78
C ASN A 31 12.30 9.95 -17.65
N VAL A 32 11.01 9.96 -17.30
CA VAL A 32 10.42 9.05 -16.29
C VAL A 32 10.04 7.69 -16.87
N ASN A 33 10.10 7.50 -18.18
CA ASN A 33 9.76 6.24 -18.86
C ASN A 33 10.99 5.36 -19.18
N ASP A 34 12.18 5.72 -18.69
CA ASP A 34 13.37 4.88 -18.81
C ASP A 34 13.09 3.50 -18.17
N PRO A 35 13.17 2.38 -18.92
CA PRO A 35 12.91 1.05 -18.40
C PRO A 35 13.76 0.69 -17.18
N LYS A 36 14.98 1.25 -17.05
CA LYS A 36 15.83 1.06 -15.87
C LYS A 36 15.22 1.73 -14.64
N VAL A 37 14.74 2.96 -14.80
CA VAL A 37 14.08 3.71 -13.71
C VAL A 37 12.81 2.99 -13.28
N ILE A 38 11.97 2.54 -14.23
CA ILE A 38 10.75 1.81 -13.91
C ILE A 38 11.07 0.47 -13.21
N HIS A 39 12.06 -0.27 -13.69
CA HIS A 39 12.50 -1.51 -13.06
C HIS A 39 13.01 -1.28 -11.63
N GLU A 40 13.83 -0.26 -11.40
CA GLU A 40 14.27 0.11 -10.04
C GLU A 40 13.08 0.53 -9.17
N ALA A 41 12.14 1.31 -9.72
CA ALA A 41 10.95 1.76 -9.01
C ALA A 41 10.08 0.59 -8.53
N ALA A 42 9.96 -0.47 -9.34
CA ALA A 42 9.08 -1.61 -9.11
C ALA A 42 9.28 -2.28 -7.74
N SER A 43 10.50 -2.26 -7.19
CA SER A 43 10.79 -2.81 -5.86
C SER A 43 11.21 -1.76 -4.82
N SER A 44 11.20 -0.48 -5.18
CA SER A 44 11.71 0.60 -4.32
C SER A 44 10.87 0.81 -3.07
N MET A 45 9.53 0.81 -3.20
CA MET A 45 8.58 1.20 -2.16
C MET A 45 8.85 2.63 -1.63
N SER A 46 9.40 3.52 -2.47
CA SER A 46 9.84 4.85 -2.04
C SER A 46 8.64 5.76 -1.74
N GLY A 47 8.74 6.60 -0.72
CA GLY A 47 7.66 7.53 -0.35
C GLY A 47 7.34 8.53 -1.47
N ASN A 48 8.34 8.93 -2.26
CA ASN A 48 8.14 9.83 -3.41
C ASN A 48 7.34 9.14 -4.51
N LEU A 49 7.62 7.86 -4.81
CA LEU A 49 6.85 7.07 -5.77
C LEU A 49 5.40 6.88 -5.32
N LEU A 50 5.18 6.56 -4.03
CA LEU A 50 3.84 6.27 -3.51
C LEU A 50 2.95 7.53 -3.44
N LYS A 51 3.55 8.71 -3.24
CA LYS A 51 2.85 10.01 -3.19
C LYS A 51 2.79 10.73 -4.54
N GLY A 52 3.67 10.36 -5.46
CA GLY A 52 3.78 10.91 -6.81
C GLY A 52 2.97 10.15 -7.83
N ASP A 53 2.97 10.63 -9.07
CA ASP A 53 2.23 10.06 -10.20
C ASP A 53 3.14 9.68 -11.37
N ALA A 54 4.16 10.47 -11.69
CA ALA A 54 4.96 10.34 -12.91
C ALA A 54 5.49 8.91 -13.13
N ILE A 55 6.37 8.42 -12.25
CA ILE A 55 6.99 7.08 -12.42
C ILE A 55 5.95 5.96 -12.28
N LYS A 56 5.04 6.10 -11.32
CA LYS A 56 4.05 5.07 -11.00
C LYS A 56 3.07 4.88 -12.16
N ASN A 57 2.58 5.95 -12.76
CA ASN A 57 1.59 5.90 -13.82
C ASN A 57 2.21 5.37 -15.12
N GLU A 58 3.46 5.73 -15.43
CA GLU A 58 4.21 5.13 -16.54
C GLU A 58 4.38 3.63 -16.34
N ALA A 59 4.82 3.20 -15.15
CA ALA A 59 4.96 1.77 -14.84
C ALA A 59 3.62 1.03 -14.97
N LEU A 60 2.55 1.59 -14.41
CA LEU A 60 1.22 0.99 -14.47
C LEU A 60 0.61 1.04 -15.86
N ALA A 61 1.08 1.87 -16.78
CA ALA A 61 0.62 1.82 -18.17
C ALA A 61 1.11 0.54 -18.87
N GLU A 62 2.27 0.01 -18.51
CA GLU A 62 2.82 -1.22 -19.08
C GLU A 62 2.11 -2.48 -18.52
N GLU A 63 1.79 -3.44 -19.39
CA GLU A 63 1.16 -4.71 -18.97
C GLU A 63 2.06 -5.58 -18.09
N LYS A 64 3.38 -5.47 -18.28
CA LYS A 64 4.39 -6.25 -17.54
C LYS A 64 4.31 -6.00 -16.03
N TYR A 65 4.03 -4.78 -15.59
CA TYR A 65 4.02 -4.42 -14.18
C TYR A 65 2.65 -4.67 -13.55
N VAL A 66 2.61 -5.63 -12.62
CA VAL A 66 1.40 -5.96 -11.86
C VAL A 66 1.46 -5.26 -10.52
N PRO A 67 0.46 -4.42 -10.15
CA PRO A 67 0.44 -3.76 -8.86
C PRO A 67 0.25 -4.76 -7.71
N PHE A 68 1.16 -4.72 -6.75
CA PHE A 68 1.11 -5.43 -5.47
C PHE A 68 0.90 -4.42 -4.35
N PHE A 69 -0.32 -4.37 -3.86
CA PHE A 69 -0.81 -3.48 -2.83
C PHE A 69 -0.64 -4.09 -1.44
N GLY A 70 -0.24 -3.27 -0.48
CA GLY A 70 0.11 -3.75 0.86
C GLY A 70 0.77 -2.68 1.74
N SER A 71 1.59 -3.13 2.67
CA SER A 71 2.38 -2.31 3.59
C SER A 71 3.84 -2.79 3.72
N SER A 72 4.34 -3.00 4.94
CA SER A 72 5.73 -3.39 5.21
C SER A 72 6.07 -4.83 4.84
N GLU A 73 5.08 -5.72 4.69
CA GLU A 73 5.27 -7.11 4.27
C GLU A 73 5.96 -7.21 2.91
N LEU A 74 5.67 -6.31 1.97
CA LEU A 74 6.29 -6.26 0.64
C LEU A 74 7.80 -5.98 0.69
N SER A 75 8.33 -5.52 1.83
CA SER A 75 9.77 -5.27 2.02
C SER A 75 10.55 -6.50 2.52
N ARG A 76 9.86 -7.60 2.86
CA ARG A 76 10.46 -8.85 3.36
C ARG A 76 11.06 -9.68 2.22
N ILE A 77 12.07 -9.12 1.55
CA ILE A 77 12.77 -9.80 0.46
C ILE A 77 13.55 -11.01 1.01
N ASN A 78 13.07 -12.20 0.66
CA ASN A 78 13.69 -13.51 0.85
C ASN A 78 13.53 -14.33 -0.46
N PRO A 79 14.12 -15.53 -0.60
CA PRO A 79 14.05 -16.31 -1.84
C PRO A 79 12.63 -16.61 -2.35
N PHE A 80 11.63 -16.60 -1.48
CA PHE A 80 10.25 -16.94 -1.83
C PHE A 80 9.38 -15.71 -2.10
N HIS A 81 9.94 -14.50 -1.95
CA HIS A 81 9.22 -13.26 -2.21
C HIS A 81 8.73 -13.19 -3.67
N PRO A 82 7.53 -12.63 -3.96
CA PRO A 82 6.96 -12.61 -5.32
C PRO A 82 7.89 -12.04 -6.39
N SER A 83 8.58 -10.92 -6.11
CA SER A 83 9.54 -10.33 -7.07
C SER A 83 10.76 -11.23 -7.35
N VAL A 84 11.16 -12.07 -6.38
CA VAL A 84 12.28 -13.00 -6.53
C VAL A 84 11.86 -14.21 -7.34
N LEU A 85 10.68 -14.79 -7.03
CA LEU A 85 10.13 -15.92 -7.79
C LEU A 85 9.82 -15.53 -9.23
N ALA A 86 9.21 -14.36 -9.46
CA ALA A 86 8.93 -13.85 -10.80
C ALA A 86 10.21 -13.69 -11.62
N LYS A 87 11.27 -13.12 -11.03
CA LYS A 87 12.57 -12.97 -11.68
C LYS A 87 13.26 -14.30 -11.95
N LYS A 88 13.38 -15.17 -10.94
CA LYS A 88 14.09 -16.47 -11.05
C LYS A 88 13.47 -17.35 -12.12
N TYR A 89 12.14 -17.42 -12.16
CA TYR A 89 11.40 -18.30 -13.05
C TYR A 89 10.91 -17.60 -14.32
N GLN A 90 11.46 -16.41 -14.62
CA GLN A 90 11.22 -15.67 -15.86
C GLN A 90 9.73 -15.55 -16.20
N ARG A 91 8.93 -15.18 -15.20
CA ARG A 91 7.49 -14.99 -15.39
C ARG A 91 7.24 -13.81 -16.32
N ASP A 92 6.10 -13.84 -16.99
CA ASP A 92 5.63 -12.82 -17.93
C ASP A 92 5.19 -11.50 -17.25
N TYR A 93 5.28 -11.44 -15.92
CA TYR A 93 4.97 -10.27 -15.12
C TYR A 93 6.07 -9.94 -14.11
N GLU A 94 6.10 -8.67 -13.70
CA GLU A 94 6.95 -8.16 -12.63
C GLU A 94 6.09 -7.47 -11.55
N PRO A 95 6.18 -7.89 -10.27
CA PRO A 95 5.49 -7.20 -9.19
C PRO A 95 5.97 -5.76 -9.03
N PHE A 96 5.03 -4.81 -9.07
CA PHE A 96 5.25 -3.40 -8.75
C PHE A 96 4.72 -3.13 -7.34
N LEU A 97 5.64 -2.98 -6.37
CA LEU A 97 5.33 -2.95 -4.94
C LEU A 97 4.78 -1.57 -4.52
N LEU A 98 3.47 -1.50 -4.33
CA LEU A 98 2.69 -0.31 -3.96
C LEU A 98 2.26 -0.38 -2.49
N GLY A 99 3.24 -0.39 -1.61
CA GLY A 99 3.04 -0.36 -0.16
C GLY A 99 4.31 0.01 0.57
N ALA A 100 4.18 0.45 1.81
CA ALA A 100 5.30 0.77 2.69
C ALA A 100 4.85 0.71 4.16
N PRO A 101 5.76 0.74 5.15
CA PRO A 101 5.37 0.71 6.55
C PRO A 101 4.37 1.82 6.90
N GLY A 102 3.15 1.44 7.31
CA GLY A 102 2.08 2.39 7.64
C GLY A 102 1.13 2.75 6.50
N THR A 103 1.35 2.29 5.26
CA THR A 103 0.32 2.41 4.22
C THR A 103 -0.86 1.49 4.57
N GLN A 104 -2.07 2.04 4.50
CA GLN A 104 -3.32 1.33 4.75
C GLN A 104 -4.30 1.64 3.60
N SER A 105 -5.57 1.26 3.73
CA SER A 105 -6.52 1.34 2.62
C SER A 105 -6.73 2.76 2.11
N PHE A 106 -6.79 3.76 3.01
CA PHE A 106 -7.01 5.15 2.60
C PHE A 106 -5.86 5.69 1.72
N SER A 107 -4.60 5.47 2.12
CA SER A 107 -3.44 5.89 1.31
C SER A 107 -3.37 5.15 -0.01
N GLN A 108 -3.72 3.85 -0.01
CA GLN A 108 -3.73 3.06 -1.24
C GLN A 108 -4.85 3.48 -2.19
N PHE A 109 -6.02 3.84 -1.67
CA PHE A 109 -7.09 4.44 -2.45
C PHE A 109 -6.64 5.74 -3.14
N MET A 110 -6.00 6.67 -2.42
CA MET A 110 -5.52 7.93 -3.01
C MET A 110 -4.53 7.68 -4.15
N LEU A 111 -3.62 6.72 -3.95
CA LEU A 111 -2.66 6.28 -4.96
C LEU A 111 -3.36 5.67 -6.18
N MET A 112 -4.35 4.80 -6.00
CA MET A 112 -5.11 4.20 -7.10
C MET A 112 -5.98 5.22 -7.84
N GLN A 113 -6.52 6.20 -7.10
CA GLN A 113 -7.35 7.25 -7.66
C GLN A 113 -6.54 8.17 -8.57
N SER A 114 -5.28 8.45 -8.23
CA SER A 114 -4.38 9.25 -9.08
C SER A 114 -3.83 8.46 -10.27
N ALA A 115 -3.64 7.14 -10.14
CA ALA A 115 -3.31 6.27 -11.28
C ALA A 115 -4.47 6.16 -12.30
N GLY A 116 -5.72 6.32 -11.88
CA GLY A 116 -6.86 6.43 -12.78
C GLY A 116 -6.95 5.28 -13.79
N SER A 117 -7.05 5.62 -15.08
CA SER A 117 -7.20 4.65 -16.18
C SER A 117 -5.99 3.76 -16.42
N HIS A 118 -4.81 4.08 -15.86
CA HIS A 118 -3.64 3.19 -15.94
C HIS A 118 -3.87 1.87 -15.20
N LEU A 119 -4.87 1.79 -14.32
CA LEU A 119 -5.27 0.56 -13.64
C LEU A 119 -6.39 -0.22 -14.35
N LYS A 120 -6.95 0.33 -15.44
CA LYS A 120 -8.15 -0.22 -16.07
C LYS A 120 -7.92 -1.63 -16.60
N ASP A 121 -8.84 -2.55 -16.30
CA ASP A 121 -8.86 -3.95 -16.73
C ASP A 121 -7.62 -4.77 -16.30
N LYS A 122 -6.79 -4.25 -15.37
CA LYS A 122 -5.58 -4.93 -14.88
C LYS A 122 -5.87 -5.90 -13.75
N LYS A 123 -4.94 -6.85 -13.57
CA LYS A 123 -4.86 -7.68 -12.37
C LYS A 123 -4.09 -6.98 -11.26
N ALA A 124 -4.43 -7.29 -10.02
CA ALA A 124 -3.68 -6.83 -8.85
C ALA A 124 -3.64 -7.90 -7.76
N VAL A 125 -2.66 -7.78 -6.87
CA VAL A 125 -2.62 -8.48 -5.59
C VAL A 125 -2.79 -7.44 -4.49
N PHE A 126 -3.67 -7.68 -3.52
CA PHE A 126 -3.90 -6.79 -2.37
C PHE A 126 -3.80 -7.57 -1.06
N ILE A 127 -2.82 -7.22 -0.23
CA ILE A 127 -2.60 -7.87 1.07
C ILE A 127 -3.36 -7.09 2.14
N ILE A 128 -4.22 -7.77 2.90
CA ILE A 128 -5.07 -7.17 3.94
C ILE A 128 -4.51 -7.54 5.31
N SER A 129 -3.70 -6.66 5.91
CA SER A 129 -3.16 -6.92 7.25
C SER A 129 -4.22 -6.66 8.35
N PRO A 130 -4.50 -7.63 9.25
CA PRO A 130 -5.44 -7.43 10.36
C PRO A 130 -5.11 -6.20 11.23
N GLN A 131 -3.83 -5.90 11.39
CA GLN A 131 -3.32 -4.84 12.26
C GLN A 131 -3.66 -3.43 11.77
N TRP A 132 -4.17 -3.28 10.55
CA TRP A 132 -4.70 -1.99 10.08
C TRP A 132 -6.04 -1.65 10.74
N PHE A 133 -6.81 -2.67 11.11
CA PHE A 133 -8.19 -2.55 11.56
C PHE A 133 -8.30 -2.29 13.07
N VAL A 134 -7.42 -1.45 13.60
CA VAL A 134 -7.50 -1.01 15.00
C VAL A 134 -8.69 -0.08 15.22
N LYS A 135 -9.16 0.03 16.46
CA LYS A 135 -10.35 0.82 16.85
C LYS A 135 -10.36 2.28 16.35
N LYS A 136 -9.19 2.92 16.24
CA LYS A 136 -9.05 4.31 15.77
C LYS A 136 -8.72 4.43 14.27
N GLY A 137 -8.53 3.31 13.57
CA GLY A 137 -8.05 3.24 12.19
C GLY A 137 -6.59 3.74 12.06
N VAL A 138 -6.21 4.15 10.85
CA VAL A 138 -4.89 4.72 10.56
C VAL A 138 -4.51 5.85 11.53
N SER A 139 -3.27 5.81 12.03
CA SER A 139 -2.74 6.85 12.91
C SER A 139 -2.51 8.16 12.14
N LYS A 140 -2.48 9.29 12.86
CA LYS A 140 -2.14 10.59 12.27
C LYS A 140 -0.76 10.59 11.64
N ASP A 141 0.21 9.93 12.26
CA ASP A 141 1.60 9.90 11.78
C ASP A 141 1.71 9.11 10.47
N TYR A 142 1.05 7.95 10.39
CA TYR A 142 1.02 7.16 9.16
C TYR A 142 0.25 7.87 8.05
N PHE A 143 -0.89 8.50 8.36
CA PHE A 143 -1.57 9.35 7.39
C PHE A 143 -0.66 10.48 6.89
N ASN A 144 0.00 11.21 7.80
CA ASN A 144 0.85 12.35 7.44
C ASN A 144 2.05 11.95 6.58
N MET A 145 2.60 10.75 6.80
CA MET A 145 3.72 10.20 6.05
C MET A 145 3.39 10.00 4.57
N TYR A 146 2.18 9.54 4.26
CA TYR A 146 1.74 9.18 2.90
C TYR A 146 0.68 10.11 2.30
N TYR A 147 0.19 11.10 3.05
CA TYR A 147 -0.70 12.12 2.50
C TYR A 147 -0.01 12.88 1.37
N SER A 148 -0.65 12.87 0.20
CA SER A 148 -0.21 13.57 -1.00
C SER A 148 -1.24 14.64 -1.36
N GLU A 149 -0.82 15.92 -1.31
CA GLU A 149 -1.65 17.02 -1.83
C GLU A 149 -1.88 16.88 -3.33
N LEU A 150 -0.86 16.41 -4.07
CA LEU A 150 -0.96 16.14 -5.50
C LEU A 150 -2.14 15.23 -5.79
N GLN A 151 -2.15 14.02 -5.21
CA GLN A 151 -3.20 13.03 -5.43
C GLN A 151 -4.58 13.50 -4.92
N THR A 152 -4.59 14.30 -3.84
CA THR A 152 -5.82 14.91 -3.32
C THR A 152 -6.40 15.92 -4.32
N TYR A 153 -5.55 16.71 -4.96
CA TYR A 153 -5.95 17.63 -6.01
C TYR A 153 -6.33 16.90 -7.29
N ASP A 154 -5.63 15.83 -7.69
CA ASP A 154 -6.04 14.98 -8.83
C ASP A 154 -7.44 14.40 -8.64
N TRP A 155 -7.76 13.91 -7.44
CA TRP A 155 -9.12 13.50 -7.09
C TRP A 155 -10.10 14.68 -7.20
N LEU A 156 -9.82 15.81 -6.54
CA LEU A 156 -10.70 16.98 -6.52
C LEU A 156 -10.99 17.54 -7.92
N PHE A 157 -9.98 17.63 -8.79
CA PHE A 157 -10.12 18.11 -10.17
C PHE A 157 -10.72 17.05 -11.10
N GLY A 158 -10.59 15.77 -10.76
CA GLY A 158 -11.23 14.65 -11.44
C GLY A 158 -12.74 14.51 -11.15
N LEU A 159 -13.26 15.11 -10.08
CA LEU A 159 -14.67 15.02 -9.69
C LEU A 159 -15.61 15.61 -10.75
N LYS A 160 -16.52 14.77 -11.27
CA LYS A 160 -17.64 15.18 -12.15
C LYS A 160 -18.99 15.22 -11.44
N LYS A 161 -19.13 14.42 -10.38
CA LYS A 161 -20.28 14.35 -9.48
C LYS A 161 -19.79 13.93 -8.10
N VAL A 162 -20.60 14.12 -7.07
CA VAL A 162 -20.28 13.68 -5.71
C VAL A 162 -21.00 12.36 -5.41
N THR A 163 -20.24 11.30 -5.17
CA THR A 163 -20.74 9.97 -4.79
C THR A 163 -20.69 9.76 -3.27
N SER A 164 -21.24 8.64 -2.78
CA SER A 164 -21.09 8.22 -1.37
C SER A 164 -19.63 8.04 -0.98
N ALA A 165 -18.81 7.47 -1.88
CA ALA A 165 -17.37 7.35 -1.71
C ALA A 165 -16.72 8.73 -1.53
N ASP A 166 -17.01 9.69 -2.42
CA ASP A 166 -16.44 11.05 -2.33
C ASP A 166 -16.83 11.77 -1.03
N ARG A 167 -18.07 11.59 -0.57
CA ARG A 167 -18.53 12.10 0.74
C ARG A 167 -17.75 11.46 1.88
N TYR A 168 -17.46 10.16 1.79
CA TYR A 168 -16.64 9.47 2.77
C TYR A 168 -15.18 9.96 2.74
N VAL A 169 -14.55 10.07 1.57
CA VAL A 169 -13.20 10.65 1.39
C VAL A 169 -13.12 12.04 2.03
N ALA A 170 -14.07 12.92 1.72
CA ALA A 170 -14.10 14.26 2.30
C ALA A 170 -14.23 14.25 3.83
N ARG A 171 -15.07 13.37 4.39
CA ARG A 171 -15.18 13.20 5.85
C ARG A 171 -13.87 12.71 6.47
N ARG A 172 -13.18 11.77 5.81
CA ARG A 172 -11.91 11.22 6.30
C ARG A 172 -10.80 12.25 6.24
N LEU A 173 -10.63 12.95 5.12
CA LEU A 173 -9.63 14.02 4.96
C LEU A 173 -9.83 15.13 6.02
N LEU A 174 -11.07 15.56 6.25
CA LEU A 174 -11.39 16.56 7.29
C LEU A 174 -11.10 16.12 8.73
N SER A 175 -10.79 14.84 8.98
CA SER A 175 -10.43 14.34 10.32
C SER A 175 -8.94 14.47 10.63
N PHE A 176 -8.11 14.89 9.68
CA PHE A 176 -6.67 15.01 9.84
C PHE A 176 -6.22 16.47 9.85
N PRO A 177 -5.50 16.93 10.91
CA PRO A 177 -5.04 18.31 11.04
C PRO A 177 -4.26 18.84 9.83
N LYS A 178 -3.35 18.01 9.28
CA LYS A 178 -2.53 18.33 8.10
C LYS A 178 -3.36 18.77 6.88
N VAL A 179 -4.59 18.26 6.75
CA VAL A 179 -5.52 18.67 5.69
C VAL A 179 -6.21 19.98 6.05
N THR A 180 -6.68 20.09 7.30
CA THR A 180 -7.48 21.24 7.76
C THR A 180 -6.69 22.54 7.91
N GLU A 181 -5.36 22.47 7.89
CA GLU A 181 -4.47 23.66 7.82
C GLU A 181 -4.69 24.45 6.51
N ASN A 182 -5.03 23.77 5.40
CA ASN A 182 -5.40 24.42 4.16
C ASN A 182 -6.90 24.78 4.15
N GLN A 183 -7.19 26.06 4.42
CA GLN A 183 -8.58 26.56 4.50
C GLN A 183 -9.35 26.42 3.19
N THR A 184 -8.70 26.68 2.05
CA THR A 184 -9.34 26.55 0.74
C THR A 184 -9.75 25.10 0.48
N LEU A 185 -8.85 24.14 0.73
CA LEU A 185 -9.16 22.72 0.62
C LEU A 185 -10.29 22.33 1.60
N THR A 186 -10.23 22.79 2.84
CA THR A 186 -11.25 22.54 3.87
C THR A 186 -12.65 22.95 3.44
N GLU A 187 -12.82 24.16 2.89
CA GLU A 187 -14.10 24.65 2.37
C GLU A 187 -14.66 23.77 1.25
N LEU A 188 -13.80 23.31 0.34
CA LEU A 188 -14.19 22.42 -0.76
C LEU A 188 -14.59 21.03 -0.24
N LEU A 189 -13.83 20.48 0.71
CA LEU A 189 -14.15 19.21 1.35
C LEU A 189 -15.46 19.27 2.14
N GLN A 190 -15.76 20.39 2.81
CA GLN A 190 -17.05 20.57 3.50
C GLN A 190 -18.24 20.54 2.54
N GLN A 191 -18.10 21.14 1.35
CA GLN A 191 -19.12 21.06 0.29
C GLN A 191 -19.30 19.62 -0.20
N ILE A 192 -18.20 18.91 -0.49
CA ILE A 192 -18.24 17.51 -0.93
C ILE A 192 -18.87 16.62 0.13
N LYS A 193 -18.48 16.77 1.41
CA LYS A 193 -19.08 16.06 2.56
C LYS A 193 -20.61 16.25 2.61
N ALA A 194 -21.08 17.46 2.31
CA ALA A 194 -22.50 17.81 2.24
C ALA A 194 -23.21 17.31 0.95
N GLY A 195 -22.51 16.60 0.05
CA GLY A 195 -23.07 16.10 -1.21
C GLY A 195 -23.09 17.13 -2.33
N ARG A 196 -22.42 18.29 -2.16
CA ARG A 196 -22.39 19.37 -3.15
C ARG A 196 -21.07 19.35 -3.91
N LEU A 197 -21.14 19.30 -5.24
CA LEU A 197 -19.97 19.44 -6.08
C LEU A 197 -19.47 20.89 -6.00
N PRO A 198 -18.21 21.14 -5.62
CA PRO A 198 -17.70 22.50 -5.58
C PRO A 198 -17.73 23.16 -6.96
N THR A 199 -17.93 24.48 -7.01
CA THR A 199 -17.91 25.19 -8.29
C THR A 199 -16.53 25.17 -8.94
N GLU A 200 -16.47 25.29 -10.27
CA GLU A 200 -15.19 25.38 -10.99
C GLU A 200 -14.35 26.57 -10.52
N LYS A 201 -14.98 27.73 -10.28
CA LYS A 201 -14.33 28.92 -9.73
C LYS A 201 -13.68 28.64 -8.37
N SER A 202 -14.37 27.93 -7.48
CA SER A 202 -13.83 27.57 -6.17
C SER A 202 -12.67 26.58 -6.28
N ARG A 203 -12.77 25.56 -7.15
CA ARG A 203 -11.66 24.60 -7.40
C ARG A 203 -10.43 25.28 -8.01
N LYS A 204 -10.62 26.22 -8.94
CA LYS A 204 -9.52 26.95 -9.63
C LYS A 204 -8.58 27.67 -8.68
N LYS A 205 -8.99 27.99 -7.44
CA LYS A 205 -8.10 28.56 -6.41
C LYS A 205 -6.91 27.65 -6.09
N LEU A 206 -7.06 26.33 -6.18
CA LEU A 206 -5.98 25.36 -5.94
C LEU A 206 -5.20 24.96 -7.20
N TYR A 207 -5.59 25.46 -8.38
CA TYR A 207 -4.99 25.06 -9.65
C TYR A 207 -3.51 25.41 -9.76
N PRO A 208 -3.02 26.61 -9.34
CA PRO A 208 -1.59 26.92 -9.38
C PRO A 208 -0.75 25.97 -8.53
N ALA A 209 -1.21 25.66 -7.30
CA ALA A 209 -0.53 24.73 -6.41
C ALA A 209 -0.49 23.31 -7.03
N TRP A 210 -1.60 22.87 -7.64
CA TRP A 210 -1.65 21.59 -8.32
C TRP A 210 -0.69 21.47 -9.51
N GLN A 211 -0.59 22.52 -10.34
CA GLN A 211 0.36 22.54 -11.45
C GLN A 211 1.82 22.52 -10.96
N LEU A 212 2.12 23.25 -9.88
CA LEU A 212 3.43 23.22 -9.25
C LEU A 212 3.77 21.82 -8.73
N LEU A 213 2.87 21.17 -8.00
CA LEU A 213 3.06 19.82 -7.48
C LEU A 213 3.27 18.79 -8.59
N LYS A 214 2.54 18.89 -9.70
CA LYS A 214 2.77 18.04 -10.89
C LYS A 214 4.16 18.23 -11.46
N ARG A 215 4.60 19.48 -11.54
CA ARG A 215 5.93 19.81 -12.03
C ARG A 215 7.03 19.32 -11.09
N GLU A 216 6.85 19.45 -9.78
CA GLU A 216 7.75 18.90 -8.76
C GLU A 216 7.87 17.38 -8.89
N ASP A 217 6.75 16.69 -9.04
CA ASP A 217 6.73 15.24 -9.20
C ASP A 217 7.48 14.78 -10.46
N GLU A 218 7.25 15.44 -11.60
CA GLU A 218 8.00 15.17 -12.82
C GLU A 218 9.51 15.40 -12.66
N LEU A 219 9.92 16.49 -11.99
CA LEU A 219 11.33 16.85 -11.85
C LEU A 219 12.07 15.99 -10.80
N PHE A 220 11.38 15.58 -9.74
CA PHE A 220 12.03 15.08 -8.53
C PHE A 220 11.58 13.68 -8.08
N SER A 221 10.62 13.04 -8.76
CA SER A 221 10.15 11.68 -8.40
C SER A 221 11.25 10.62 -8.38
N GLN A 222 12.32 10.80 -9.17
CA GLN A 222 13.48 9.90 -9.21
C GLN A 222 14.45 10.10 -8.04
N ILE A 223 14.40 11.26 -7.35
CA ILE A 223 15.34 11.56 -6.27
C ILE A 223 15.08 10.63 -5.09
N GLY A 224 16.14 9.93 -4.67
CA GLY A 224 16.08 8.96 -3.57
C GLY A 224 15.36 7.66 -3.93
N LEU A 225 15.07 7.42 -5.21
CA LEU A 225 14.57 6.15 -5.68
C LEU A 225 15.68 5.10 -5.56
N VAL A 226 15.54 4.18 -4.61
CA VAL A 226 16.46 3.06 -4.44
C VAL A 226 15.66 1.77 -4.45
N GLY A 227 15.77 1.05 -5.56
CA GLY A 227 15.18 -0.27 -5.72
C GLY A 227 15.86 -1.34 -4.86
N LYS A 228 15.23 -2.51 -4.75
CA LYS A 228 15.74 -3.67 -3.99
C LYS A 228 16.39 -4.72 -4.88
N GLN A 229 16.73 -4.38 -6.13
CA GLN A 229 17.26 -5.29 -7.15
C GLN A 229 18.46 -6.08 -6.65
N LYS A 230 19.45 -5.45 -6.00
CA LYS A 230 20.60 -6.17 -5.43
C LYS A 230 20.19 -7.28 -4.44
N ARG A 231 19.18 -7.02 -3.59
CA ARG A 231 18.66 -8.01 -2.64
C ARG A 231 17.86 -9.10 -3.35
N ILE A 232 17.09 -8.72 -4.38
CA ILE A 232 16.34 -9.65 -5.22
C ILE A 232 17.32 -10.59 -5.94
N ASP A 233 18.35 -10.06 -6.58
CA ASP A 233 19.38 -10.82 -7.32
C ASP A 233 20.09 -11.81 -6.41
N HIS A 234 20.54 -11.36 -5.25
CA HIS A 234 21.14 -12.24 -4.25
C HIS A 234 20.17 -13.34 -3.78
N ALA A 235 18.89 -13.05 -3.63
CA ALA A 235 17.87 -14.03 -3.24
C ALA A 235 17.57 -15.04 -4.37
N THR A 236 17.61 -14.62 -5.64
CA THR A 236 17.40 -15.52 -6.78
C THR A 236 18.48 -16.60 -6.87
N GLY A 237 19.72 -16.28 -6.50
CA GLY A 237 20.84 -17.22 -6.51
C GLY A 237 20.71 -18.39 -5.51
N GLN A 238 19.74 -18.33 -4.60
CA GLN A 238 19.47 -19.40 -3.63
C GLN A 238 18.43 -20.42 -4.13
N LEU A 239 17.72 -20.10 -5.21
CA LEU A 239 16.62 -20.93 -5.73
C LEU A 239 17.12 -21.95 -6.76
N PRO A 240 16.49 -23.13 -6.86
CA PRO A 240 16.74 -24.07 -7.95
C PRO A 240 16.33 -23.47 -9.30
N GLU A 241 16.98 -23.91 -10.39
CA GLU A 241 16.66 -23.45 -11.75
C GLU A 241 15.22 -23.76 -12.19
N VAL A 242 14.69 -24.91 -11.76
CA VAL A 242 13.34 -25.37 -12.11
C VAL A 242 12.39 -25.16 -10.93
N TYR A 243 11.22 -24.60 -11.18
CA TYR A 243 10.18 -24.44 -10.17
C TYR A 243 9.61 -25.81 -9.77
N GLN A 244 9.82 -26.18 -8.50
CA GLN A 244 9.31 -27.43 -7.92
C GLN A 244 8.84 -27.13 -6.50
N TYR A 245 7.53 -27.07 -6.28
CA TYR A 245 6.95 -26.66 -4.99
C TYR A 245 7.51 -27.45 -3.80
N THR A 246 7.61 -28.78 -3.90
CA THR A 246 8.14 -29.62 -2.83
C THR A 246 9.61 -29.31 -2.50
N GLN A 247 10.43 -29.00 -3.52
CA GLN A 247 11.82 -28.60 -3.32
C GLN A 247 11.92 -27.22 -2.67
N LEU A 248 11.12 -26.27 -3.15
CA LEU A 248 11.03 -24.91 -2.60
C LEU A 248 10.56 -24.93 -1.14
N LYS A 249 9.58 -25.78 -0.80
CA LYS A 249 9.09 -25.93 0.57
C LYS A 249 10.17 -26.46 1.51
N LYS A 250 10.94 -27.47 1.07
CA LYS A 250 12.11 -27.97 1.83
C LYS A 250 13.16 -26.89 2.04
N LEU A 251 13.45 -26.10 0.99
CA LEU A 251 14.37 -24.97 1.08
C LEU A 251 13.85 -23.87 2.01
N ALA A 252 12.54 -23.56 1.97
CA ALA A 252 11.91 -22.58 2.84
C ALA A 252 12.05 -22.97 4.31
N ASN A 253 11.86 -24.25 4.63
CA ASN A 253 12.06 -24.77 5.97
C ASN A 253 13.51 -24.63 6.42
N LYS A 254 14.47 -25.04 5.58
CA LYS A 254 15.90 -24.97 5.88
C LYS A 254 16.37 -23.53 6.14
N ILE A 255 15.93 -22.58 5.29
CA ILE A 255 16.31 -21.17 5.44
C ILE A 255 15.62 -20.56 6.66
N GLY A 256 14.34 -20.86 6.87
CA GLY A 256 13.58 -20.42 8.03
C GLY A 256 14.24 -20.87 9.33
N GLU A 257 14.50 -22.16 9.47
CA GLU A 257 15.18 -22.75 10.64
C GLU A 257 16.51 -22.07 10.95
N LYS A 258 17.37 -21.88 9.94
CA LYS A 258 18.66 -21.20 10.11
C LYS A 258 18.51 -19.74 10.53
N SER A 259 17.44 -19.07 10.08
CA SER A 259 17.22 -17.64 10.29
C SER A 259 16.44 -17.30 11.56
N THR A 260 15.95 -18.30 12.29
CA THR A 260 15.10 -18.13 13.49
C THR A 260 15.61 -18.95 14.69
N ASN A 261 16.93 -19.13 14.80
CA ASN A 261 17.55 -20.04 15.80
C ASN A 261 17.98 -19.35 17.11
N ASN A 262 17.71 -18.05 17.29
CA ASN A 262 18.09 -17.33 18.51
C ASN A 262 16.91 -17.00 19.45
N ASN A 263 15.71 -17.50 19.16
CA ASN A 263 14.50 -17.22 19.95
C ASN A 263 13.47 -18.35 19.85
N PRO A 264 12.59 -18.51 20.86
CA PRO A 264 11.61 -19.60 20.89
C PRO A 264 10.36 -19.35 20.02
N TYR A 265 10.17 -18.11 19.54
CA TYR A 265 8.95 -17.67 18.87
C TYR A 265 8.97 -17.88 17.34
N GLY A 266 10.10 -18.36 16.79
CA GLY A 266 10.25 -18.53 15.34
C GLY A 266 10.33 -17.20 14.58
N LEU A 267 10.78 -16.13 15.23
CA LEU A 267 10.98 -14.82 14.62
C LEU A 267 12.37 -14.74 14.00
N LYS A 268 12.55 -13.99 12.91
CA LYS A 268 13.86 -13.77 12.31
C LYS A 268 14.85 -13.19 13.32
N ASN A 269 16.07 -13.73 13.34
CA ASN A 269 17.09 -13.44 14.35
C ASN A 269 17.34 -11.94 14.55
N GLU A 270 17.51 -11.18 13.47
CA GLU A 270 17.73 -9.73 13.51
C GLU A 270 16.50 -8.99 14.06
N PHE A 271 15.31 -9.36 13.61
CA PHE A 271 14.06 -8.76 14.09
C PHE A 271 13.90 -9.01 15.58
N TYR A 272 14.08 -10.24 16.04
CA TYR A 272 13.99 -10.58 17.46
C TYR A 272 15.02 -9.77 18.28
N THR A 273 16.28 -9.79 17.86
CA THR A 273 17.38 -9.14 18.59
C THR A 273 17.16 -7.63 18.76
N HIS A 274 16.69 -6.95 17.71
CA HIS A 274 16.61 -5.50 17.70
C HIS A 274 15.24 -4.93 18.05
N ARG A 275 14.15 -5.69 17.88
CA ARG A 275 12.77 -5.19 18.07
C ARG A 275 12.00 -5.85 19.19
N VAL A 276 12.33 -7.10 19.53
CA VAL A 276 11.54 -7.89 20.50
C VAL A 276 12.30 -8.10 21.79
N ARG A 277 13.55 -8.61 21.73
CA ARG A 277 14.38 -8.93 22.90
C ARG A 277 14.50 -7.78 23.90
N PRO A 278 14.67 -6.50 23.49
CA PRO A 278 14.76 -5.39 24.45
C PRO A 278 13.47 -5.14 25.23
N GLU A 279 12.31 -5.52 24.68
CA GLU A 279 10.98 -5.22 25.22
C GLU A 279 10.22 -6.50 25.64
N ILE A 280 10.87 -7.67 25.61
CA ILE A 280 10.20 -8.98 25.68
C ILE A 280 9.31 -9.10 26.93
N GLU A 281 9.82 -8.72 28.10
CA GLU A 281 9.08 -8.77 29.36
C GLU A 281 7.81 -7.90 29.35
N LYS A 282 7.84 -6.74 28.68
CA LYS A 282 6.67 -5.85 28.56
C LYS A 282 5.65 -6.36 27.56
N LEU A 283 6.05 -7.24 26.64
CA LEU A 283 5.19 -7.75 25.57
C LEU A 283 4.34 -8.94 26.02
N LYS A 284 4.70 -9.63 27.11
CA LYS A 284 3.91 -10.74 27.66
C LYS A 284 2.49 -10.27 28.01
N GLN A 285 1.48 -10.94 27.45
CA GLN A 285 0.06 -10.63 27.65
C GLN A 285 -0.37 -9.18 27.29
N SER A 286 0.47 -8.44 26.56
CA SER A 286 0.24 -7.04 26.18
C SER A 286 -0.91 -6.82 25.18
N GLN A 287 -1.35 -7.88 24.49
CA GLN A 287 -2.32 -7.82 23.39
C GLN A 287 -3.65 -8.51 23.73
N THR A 288 -3.86 -8.90 24.99
CA THR A 288 -5.09 -9.56 25.49
C THR A 288 -6.38 -8.80 25.18
N ASN A 289 -6.31 -7.47 25.13
CA ASN A 289 -7.45 -6.59 24.85
C ASN A 289 -7.44 -5.98 23.45
N TRP A 290 -6.57 -6.47 22.57
CA TRP A 290 -6.53 -6.00 21.18
C TRP A 290 -7.68 -6.60 20.38
N ASP A 291 -8.31 -5.78 19.54
CA ASP A 291 -9.46 -6.18 18.74
C ASP A 291 -9.44 -5.47 17.38
N TYR A 292 -9.59 -6.26 16.32
CA TYR A 292 -9.56 -5.81 14.93
C TYR A 292 -10.91 -5.91 14.22
N ARG A 293 -11.97 -6.30 14.94
CA ARG A 293 -13.30 -6.53 14.36
C ARG A 293 -14.07 -5.22 14.14
N CYS A 294 -13.70 -4.16 14.85
CA CYS A 294 -14.39 -2.87 14.83
C CYS A 294 -13.42 -1.72 14.51
N SER A 295 -13.53 -1.14 13.31
CA SER A 295 -12.58 -0.13 12.82
C SER A 295 -13.14 0.78 11.73
N PRO A 296 -12.74 2.07 11.69
CA PRO A 296 -12.90 2.92 10.50
C PRO A 296 -12.26 2.33 9.25
N GLU A 297 -11.21 1.51 9.40
CA GLU A 297 -10.45 0.91 8.30
C GLU A 297 -11.33 0.03 7.39
N PHE A 298 -12.43 -0.55 7.88
CA PHE A 298 -13.39 -1.27 7.04
C PHE A 298 -14.04 -0.38 5.97
N SER A 299 -14.28 0.90 6.28
CA SER A 299 -14.82 1.85 5.33
C SER A 299 -13.73 2.52 4.50
N ASP A 300 -12.51 2.67 5.02
CA ASP A 300 -11.35 3.06 4.22
C ASP A 300 -11.05 1.96 3.17
N PHE A 301 -11.20 0.68 3.53
CA PHE A 301 -11.10 -0.46 2.64
C PHE A 301 -12.20 -0.48 1.57
N GLN A 302 -13.41 -0.03 1.91
CA GLN A 302 -14.48 0.13 0.91
C GLN A 302 -14.11 1.12 -0.20
N LEU A 303 -13.28 2.14 0.06
CA LEU A 303 -12.78 3.03 -0.99
C LEU A 303 -11.89 2.31 -2.00
N VAL A 304 -11.07 1.36 -1.53
CA VAL A 304 -10.23 0.52 -2.38
C VAL A 304 -11.12 -0.35 -3.28
N LEU A 305 -12.16 -0.99 -2.72
CA LEU A 305 -13.09 -1.82 -3.49
C LEU A 305 -13.86 -1.02 -4.55
N GLU A 306 -14.29 0.20 -4.21
CA GLU A 306 -14.91 1.13 -5.17
C GLU A 306 -13.97 1.42 -6.34
N GLN A 307 -12.69 1.68 -6.07
CA GLN A 307 -11.73 1.99 -7.11
C GLN A 307 -11.42 0.77 -7.98
N PHE A 308 -11.28 -0.42 -7.41
CA PHE A 308 -11.12 -1.65 -8.18
C PHE A 308 -12.30 -1.92 -9.10
N ALA A 309 -13.52 -1.75 -8.60
CA ALA A 309 -14.71 -1.94 -9.40
C ALA A 309 -14.85 -0.90 -10.52
N LYS A 310 -14.56 0.38 -10.22
CA LYS A 310 -14.57 1.47 -11.20
C LYS A 310 -13.58 1.23 -12.34
N GLN A 311 -12.40 0.69 -12.03
CA GLN A 311 -11.37 0.34 -13.01
C GLN A 311 -11.54 -1.06 -13.60
N LYS A 312 -12.57 -1.83 -13.19
CA LYS A 312 -12.81 -3.22 -13.62
C LYS A 312 -11.62 -4.15 -13.38
N MET A 313 -10.90 -3.91 -12.28
CA MET A 313 -9.73 -4.71 -11.95
C MET A 313 -10.12 -6.09 -11.45
N GLN A 314 -9.31 -7.08 -11.78
CA GLN A 314 -9.36 -8.41 -11.18
C GLN A 314 -8.36 -8.43 -10.03
N VAL A 315 -8.79 -8.78 -8.81
CA VAL A 315 -7.93 -8.61 -7.64
C VAL A 315 -7.91 -9.88 -6.81
N MET A 316 -6.71 -10.38 -6.53
CA MET A 316 -6.50 -11.42 -5.53
C MET A 316 -6.20 -10.77 -4.18
N PHE A 317 -7.05 -11.05 -3.19
CA PHE A 317 -6.85 -10.60 -1.81
C PHE A 317 -6.11 -11.67 -1.01
N ILE A 318 -5.17 -11.25 -0.16
CA ILE A 318 -4.43 -12.16 0.73
C ILE A 318 -4.62 -11.70 2.17
N ILE A 319 -5.09 -12.58 3.04
CA ILE A 319 -5.23 -12.30 4.47
C ILE A 319 -4.19 -13.14 5.23
N PRO A 320 -3.07 -12.53 5.68
CA PRO A 320 -2.02 -13.26 6.40
C PRO A 320 -2.45 -13.61 7.84
N PRO A 321 -1.89 -14.67 8.44
CA PRO A 321 -2.06 -14.95 9.87
C PRO A 321 -1.19 -14.03 10.73
N VAL A 322 -1.32 -14.16 12.05
CA VAL A 322 -0.29 -13.77 13.02
C VAL A 322 0.40 -15.04 13.51
N ASN A 323 1.72 -14.99 13.71
CA ASN A 323 2.49 -16.13 14.22
C ASN A 323 1.89 -16.63 15.56
N GLU A 324 1.50 -17.90 15.62
CA GLU A 324 0.80 -18.45 16.80
C GLU A 324 1.65 -18.40 18.07
N LYS A 325 2.94 -18.75 17.99
CA LYS A 325 3.85 -18.66 19.14
C LYS A 325 3.95 -17.24 19.68
N TRP A 326 3.85 -16.25 18.81
CA TRP A 326 3.84 -14.84 19.19
C TRP A 326 2.50 -14.40 19.78
N SER A 327 1.38 -14.82 19.18
CA SER A 327 0.06 -14.52 19.72
C SER A 327 -0.15 -15.15 21.10
N ASP A 328 0.34 -16.38 21.33
CA ASP A 328 0.28 -17.06 22.62
C ASP A 328 1.03 -16.27 23.70
N TYR A 329 2.23 -15.78 23.37
CA TYR A 329 3.04 -15.00 24.30
C TYR A 329 2.39 -13.66 24.66
N THR A 330 1.87 -12.97 23.64
CA THR A 330 1.27 -11.63 23.78
C THR A 330 -0.18 -11.65 24.23
N GLY A 331 -0.86 -12.81 24.18
CA GLY A 331 -2.29 -12.97 24.46
C GLY A 331 -3.21 -12.50 23.34
N LEU A 332 -2.72 -12.28 22.11
CA LEU A 332 -3.58 -11.90 20.98
C LEU A 332 -4.48 -13.07 20.58
N SER A 333 -5.79 -12.84 20.52
CA SER A 333 -6.76 -13.91 20.23
C SER A 333 -6.73 -14.33 18.75
N GLN A 334 -6.41 -15.60 18.50
CA GLN A 334 -6.55 -16.23 17.18
C GLN A 334 -8.02 -16.30 16.74
N GLU A 335 -8.94 -16.52 17.68
CA GLU A 335 -10.39 -16.49 17.40
C GLU A 335 -10.83 -15.10 16.90
N MET A 336 -10.35 -14.03 17.52
CA MET A 336 -10.62 -12.66 17.07
C MET A 336 -10.09 -12.42 15.65
N LEU A 337 -8.92 -12.97 15.29
CA LEU A 337 -8.37 -12.91 13.94
C LEU A 337 -9.22 -13.68 12.92
N GLN A 338 -9.79 -14.83 13.30
CA GLN A 338 -10.74 -15.58 12.47
C GLN A 338 -12.04 -14.81 12.25
N GLN A 339 -12.57 -14.17 13.29
CA GLN A 339 -13.75 -13.32 13.20
C GLN A 339 -13.50 -12.07 12.33
N PHE A 340 -12.31 -11.46 12.45
CA PHE A 340 -11.85 -10.41 11.54
C PHE A 340 -11.87 -10.90 10.09
N ALA A 341 -11.25 -12.05 9.80
CA ALA A 341 -11.20 -12.62 8.45
C ALA A 341 -12.60 -12.93 7.91
N LYS A 342 -13.50 -13.46 8.74
CA LYS A 342 -14.92 -13.65 8.39
C LYS A 342 -15.56 -12.35 7.93
N LYS A 343 -15.36 -11.25 8.67
CA LYS A 343 -15.94 -9.93 8.35
C LYS A 343 -15.37 -9.32 7.07
N VAL A 344 -14.06 -9.39 6.87
CA VAL A 344 -13.42 -8.92 5.62
C VAL A 344 -13.92 -9.74 4.42
N LYS A 345 -13.95 -11.07 4.55
CA LYS A 345 -14.46 -11.95 3.49
C LYS A 345 -15.91 -11.64 3.15
N PHE A 346 -16.77 -11.42 4.14
CA PHE A 346 -18.15 -11.01 3.90
C PHE A 346 -18.22 -9.72 3.07
N GLN A 347 -17.46 -8.68 3.44
CA GLN A 347 -17.44 -7.43 2.68
C GLN A 347 -16.95 -7.63 1.24
N LEU A 348 -15.99 -8.52 1.03
CA LEU A 348 -15.48 -8.86 -0.30
C LEU A 348 -16.50 -9.63 -1.13
N THR A 349 -16.92 -10.81 -0.65
CA THR A 349 -17.72 -11.76 -1.43
C THR A 349 -19.14 -11.28 -1.66
N SER A 350 -19.74 -10.55 -0.70
CA SER A 350 -21.07 -9.94 -0.91
C SER A 350 -21.10 -8.90 -2.03
N GLN A 351 -19.93 -8.39 -2.45
CA GLN A 351 -19.77 -7.42 -3.53
C GLN A 351 -19.19 -8.03 -4.82
N GLY A 352 -18.97 -9.35 -4.84
CA GLY A 352 -18.46 -10.09 -6.01
C GLY A 352 -16.93 -10.24 -6.06
N PHE A 353 -16.19 -9.86 -5.02
CA PHE A 353 -14.75 -10.10 -4.93
C PHE A 353 -14.47 -11.50 -4.37
N GLU A 354 -14.43 -12.50 -5.25
CA GLU A 354 -14.36 -13.92 -4.86
C GLU A 354 -12.93 -14.47 -4.71
N GLN A 355 -11.93 -13.80 -5.29
CA GLN A 355 -10.53 -14.25 -5.28
C GLN A 355 -9.85 -13.91 -3.95
N VAL A 356 -10.21 -14.62 -2.88
CA VAL A 356 -9.69 -14.40 -1.52
C VAL A 356 -8.88 -15.58 -1.03
N VAL A 357 -7.60 -15.34 -0.77
CA VAL A 357 -6.65 -16.29 -0.17
C VAL A 357 -6.56 -16.00 1.32
N ASP A 358 -7.35 -16.74 2.09
CA ASP A 358 -7.34 -16.68 3.55
C ASP A 358 -6.28 -17.63 4.11
N LEU A 359 -5.21 -17.05 4.68
CA LEU A 359 -4.09 -17.78 5.28
C LEU A 359 -4.13 -17.73 6.81
N THR A 360 -5.21 -17.22 7.41
CA THR A 360 -5.28 -17.04 8.87
C THR A 360 -5.20 -18.35 9.65
N ASN A 361 -5.61 -19.47 9.05
CA ASN A 361 -5.47 -20.81 9.65
C ASN A 361 -4.03 -21.38 9.58
N GLN A 362 -3.08 -20.67 8.97
CA GLN A 362 -1.68 -21.08 8.88
C GLN A 362 -0.82 -20.54 10.03
N ALA A 363 -1.42 -19.98 11.08
CA ALA A 363 -0.71 -19.34 12.21
C ALA A 363 0.36 -20.22 12.88
N ASN A 364 0.12 -21.54 13.00
CA ASN A 364 1.06 -22.51 13.58
C ASN A 364 2.01 -23.14 12.55
N THR A 365 1.94 -22.74 11.28
CA THR A 365 2.81 -23.34 10.27
C THR A 365 4.24 -22.84 10.46
N PRO A 366 5.24 -23.72 10.66
CA PRO A 366 6.62 -23.30 10.87
C PRO A 366 7.12 -22.40 9.73
N TYR A 367 7.81 -21.30 10.05
CA TYR A 367 8.43 -20.42 9.05
C TYR A 367 7.45 -19.77 8.05
N PHE A 368 6.14 -19.82 8.35
CA PHE A 368 5.12 -19.16 7.54
C PHE A 368 5.24 -17.64 7.62
N MET A 369 5.55 -17.14 8.81
CA MET A 369 5.82 -15.72 9.09
C MET A 369 7.33 -15.49 9.21
N GLU A 370 7.82 -14.34 8.72
CA GLU A 370 9.23 -13.92 8.91
C GLU A 370 9.43 -13.30 10.31
N ASP A 371 8.39 -12.62 10.79
CA ASP A 371 8.34 -11.99 12.09
C ASP A 371 6.94 -12.16 12.71
N THR A 372 6.49 -11.18 13.49
CA THR A 372 5.23 -11.27 14.23
C THR A 372 4.01 -11.22 13.30
N ILE A 373 4.08 -10.48 12.19
CA ILE A 373 2.92 -10.13 11.35
C ILE A 373 3.17 -10.18 9.84
N HIS A 374 4.42 -10.28 9.37
CA HIS A 374 4.72 -10.31 7.94
C HIS A 374 4.96 -11.74 7.43
N LEU A 375 4.40 -12.05 6.25
CA LEU A 375 4.66 -13.29 5.54
C LEU A 375 6.16 -13.52 5.35
N GLY A 376 6.59 -14.75 5.59
CA GLY A 376 7.97 -15.20 5.48
C GLY A 376 8.14 -16.28 4.43
N TRP A 377 9.04 -17.22 4.69
CA TRP A 377 9.49 -18.20 3.70
C TRP A 377 8.36 -19.11 3.20
N GLN A 378 7.72 -19.87 4.08
CA GLN A 378 6.60 -20.73 3.69
C GLN A 378 5.35 -19.91 3.35
N GLY A 379 5.16 -18.75 3.99
CA GLY A 379 3.99 -17.90 3.75
C GLY A 379 3.95 -17.33 2.34
N TRP A 380 5.08 -16.78 1.86
CA TRP A 380 5.16 -16.30 0.48
C TRP A 380 5.06 -17.43 -0.53
N LEU A 381 5.67 -18.59 -0.26
CA LEU A 381 5.53 -19.75 -1.14
C LEU A 381 4.08 -20.27 -1.21
N ALA A 382 3.35 -20.25 -0.09
CA ALA A 382 1.92 -20.61 -0.06
C ALA A 382 1.07 -19.58 -0.82
N ALA A 383 1.35 -18.29 -0.67
CA ALA A 383 0.71 -17.25 -1.47
C ALA A 383 1.01 -17.40 -2.97
N ASP A 384 2.25 -17.74 -3.33
CA ASP A 384 2.68 -17.92 -4.72
C ASP A 384 1.89 -19.00 -5.47
N GLN A 385 1.52 -20.10 -4.78
CA GLN A 385 0.68 -21.16 -5.33
C GLN A 385 -0.71 -20.67 -5.77
N LYS A 386 -1.14 -19.50 -5.30
CA LYS A 386 -2.39 -18.85 -5.72
C LYS A 386 -2.13 -17.67 -6.65
N ILE A 387 -1.14 -16.84 -6.34
CA ILE A 387 -0.78 -15.65 -7.13
C ILE A 387 -0.37 -16.03 -8.55
N ALA A 388 0.55 -16.99 -8.71
CA ALA A 388 1.11 -17.33 -10.02
C ALA A 388 0.04 -17.80 -11.03
N PRO A 389 -0.83 -18.79 -10.72
CA PRO A 389 -1.89 -19.18 -11.66
C PRO A 389 -2.90 -18.06 -11.88
N PHE A 390 -3.28 -17.31 -10.84
CA PHE A 390 -4.19 -16.16 -11.00
C PHE A 390 -3.66 -15.12 -11.98
N LEU A 391 -2.36 -14.80 -11.93
CA LEU A 391 -1.75 -13.83 -12.84
C LEU A 391 -1.57 -14.39 -14.26
N ALA A 392 -1.29 -15.68 -14.43
CA ALA A 392 -1.12 -16.31 -15.73
C ALA A 392 -2.44 -16.58 -16.48
N GLU A 393 -3.52 -16.91 -15.76
CA GLU A 393 -4.78 -17.35 -16.37
C GLU A 393 -5.61 -16.19 -16.91
N LYS A 394 -6.15 -16.29 -18.14
CA LYS A 394 -7.17 -15.33 -18.60
C LYS A 394 -8.42 -15.49 -17.75
N GLN A 395 -8.89 -14.39 -17.17
CA GLN A 395 -10.07 -14.36 -16.32
C GLN A 395 -11.22 -13.66 -17.04
N ALA A 396 -12.45 -14.07 -16.75
CA ALA A 396 -13.64 -13.43 -17.31
C ALA A 396 -13.76 -11.96 -16.86
N PRO A 397 -14.43 -11.09 -17.64
CA PRO A 397 -14.76 -9.75 -17.20
C PRO A 397 -15.51 -9.77 -15.87
N VAL A 398 -15.09 -8.92 -14.94
CA VAL A 398 -15.69 -8.82 -13.60
C VAL A 398 -16.88 -7.85 -13.59
N HIS A 399 -17.90 -8.19 -12.80
CA HIS A 399 -19.02 -7.31 -12.52
C HIS A 399 -19.27 -7.28 -11.02
N TYR A 400 -18.85 -6.20 -10.37
CA TYR A 400 -19.00 -6.03 -8.92
C TYR A 400 -20.29 -5.29 -8.58
N LYS A 401 -20.92 -5.71 -7.48
CA LYS A 401 -22.13 -5.08 -6.93
C LYS A 401 -21.77 -4.39 -5.63
N LEU A 402 -21.34 -3.14 -5.72
CA LEU A 402 -20.92 -2.37 -4.56
C LEU A 402 -22.10 -1.98 -3.67
N ASP A 403 -21.87 -1.98 -2.36
CA ASP A 403 -22.84 -1.53 -1.37
C ASP A 403 -22.29 -0.36 -0.53
N ASN A 404 -22.98 0.78 -0.60
CA ASN A 404 -22.64 1.98 0.14
C ASN A 404 -22.79 1.82 1.66
N ALA A 405 -23.53 0.80 2.14
CA ALA A 405 -23.66 0.50 3.56
C ALA A 405 -22.31 0.22 4.22
N PHE A 406 -21.31 -0.24 3.46
CA PHE A 406 -19.95 -0.47 3.95
C PHE A 406 -19.19 0.83 4.31
N TYR A 407 -19.69 2.01 3.93
CA TYR A 407 -19.17 3.32 4.41
C TYR A 407 -19.78 3.77 5.75
N SER A 408 -20.76 3.04 6.29
CA SER A 408 -21.47 3.42 7.50
C SER A 408 -20.66 3.15 8.77
N LYS A 409 -20.92 3.92 9.83
CA LYS A 409 -20.42 3.60 11.17
C LYS A 409 -20.98 2.27 11.68
N GLU A 410 -22.18 1.90 11.26
CA GLU A 410 -22.78 0.62 11.62
C GLU A 410 -21.91 -0.53 11.14
N TRP A 411 -21.50 -0.54 9.86
CA TRP A 411 -20.58 -1.56 9.35
C TRP A 411 -19.23 -1.55 10.10
N GLN A 412 -18.66 -0.37 10.32
CA GLN A 412 -17.39 -0.22 11.06
C GLN A 412 -17.46 -0.85 12.45
N GLN A 413 -18.62 -0.81 13.11
CA GLN A 413 -18.85 -1.34 14.47
C GLN A 413 -19.61 -2.67 14.50
N LYS A 414 -19.92 -3.27 13.34
CA LYS A 414 -20.70 -4.51 13.27
C LYS A 414 -19.86 -5.70 13.70
N GLU A 415 -20.31 -6.42 14.73
CA GLU A 415 -19.64 -7.64 15.17
C GLU A 415 -19.78 -8.78 14.14
N PRO A 416 -18.73 -9.56 13.87
CA PRO A 416 -18.73 -10.61 12.84
C PRO A 416 -19.72 -11.76 13.08
N ASP A 417 -20.13 -11.98 14.33
CA ASP A 417 -21.11 -13.01 14.70
C ASP A 417 -22.54 -12.63 14.26
N LYS A 418 -22.78 -11.36 13.93
CA LYS A 418 -24.06 -10.84 13.41
C LYS A 418 -24.08 -10.72 11.88
N LEU A 419 -23.12 -11.37 11.21
CA LEU A 419 -23.11 -11.51 9.76
C LEU A 419 -23.92 -12.75 9.42
N ASN A 420 -25.09 -12.53 8.81
CA ASN A 420 -25.93 -13.59 8.25
C ASN A 420 -25.34 -14.09 6.94
#